data_AF-A0A4Y2UY40-F1
#
_entry.id   AF-A0A4Y2UY40-F1
#
_cell.length_a   1.000
_cell.length_b   1.000
_cell.length_c   1.000
_cell.angle_alpha   90.00
_cell.angle_beta   90.00
_cell.angle_gamma   90.00
#
_symmetry.space_group_name_H-M   'P 1'
#
loop_
_entity.id
_entity.type
_entity.pdbx_description
1 polymer ?
#
loop_
_entity_poly.entity_id
_entity_poly.type
_entity_poly.pdbx_seq_one_letter_code
_entity_poly.pdbx_strand_id
1 'polypeptide(L)'
;MMHKHGLKAVNRTLQDLRGNKDLMGGLIVVLAGDFPQTLTVIPRGTMADEIKACLKSSHLWKQMKVMKLTTNMRIQNNCQNSQRFSSYLLKIGDRQQLTTTENGKIRLSNEFCKICPTSENL
;
A
#
# COMPACT_ATOMS: atom_id res chain seq x y z
N MET A 1 1.70 6.58 2.71
CA MET A 1 0.75 7.57 3.28
C MET A 1 1.03 8.96 2.71
N MET A 2 0.43 9.32 1.57
CA MET A 2 0.50 10.68 1.02
C MET A 2 -0.84 11.01 0.35
N HIS A 3 -1.41 12.17 0.70
CA HIS A 3 -2.63 12.68 0.08
C HIS A 3 -2.36 13.08 -1.37
N LYS A 4 -3.31 12.86 -2.28
CA LYS A 4 -3.16 13.25 -3.70
C LYS A 4 -2.83 14.73 -3.92
N HIS A 5 -3.26 15.59 -3.00
CA HIS A 5 -2.99 17.03 -3.05
C HIS A 5 -1.51 17.34 -2.78
N GLY A 6 -0.84 16.56 -1.92
CA GLY A 6 0.59 16.69 -1.70
C GLY A 6 1.37 16.43 -2.99
N LEU A 7 1.03 15.36 -3.72
CA LEU A 7 1.65 15.07 -5.01
C LEU A 7 1.44 16.19 -6.03
N LYS A 8 0.23 16.75 -6.08
CA LYS A 8 -0.10 17.87 -6.98
C LYS A 8 0.68 19.14 -6.62
N ALA A 9 0.79 19.43 -5.33
CA ALA A 9 1.56 20.56 -4.83
C ALA A 9 3.03 20.40 -5.23
N VAL A 10 3.64 19.24 -4.98
CA VAL A 10 5.02 18.94 -5.40
C VAL A 10 5.19 19.12 -6.91
N ASN A 11 4.30 18.56 -7.72
CA ASN A 11 4.35 18.74 -9.17
C ASN A 11 4.32 20.21 -9.56
N ARG A 12 3.39 20.99 -9.00
CA ARG A 12 3.25 22.41 -9.32
C ARG A 12 4.46 23.22 -8.86
N THR A 13 4.95 22.97 -7.66
CA THR A 13 6.14 23.62 -7.10
C THR A 13 7.36 23.35 -7.98
N LEU A 14 7.58 22.10 -8.41
CA LEU A 14 8.70 21.77 -9.30
C LEU A 14 8.56 22.45 -10.66
N GLN A 15 7.36 22.53 -11.22
CA GLN A 15 7.11 23.22 -12.48
C GLN A 15 7.40 24.72 -12.38
N ASP A 16 6.99 25.35 -11.28
CA ASP A 16 7.18 26.78 -11.07
C ASP A 16 8.65 27.11 -10.77
N LEU A 17 9.34 26.31 -9.95
CA LEU A 17 10.77 26.48 -9.66
C LEU A 17 11.66 26.27 -10.89
N ARG A 18 11.28 25.35 -11.79
CA ARG A 18 12.08 25.00 -12.97
C ARG A 18 11.72 25.82 -14.21
N GLY A 19 10.63 26.59 -14.17
CA GLY A 19 10.07 27.20 -15.38
C GLY A 19 9.64 26.19 -16.45
N ASN A 20 9.48 24.91 -16.11
CA ASN A 20 9.11 23.84 -17.03
C ASN A 20 7.72 23.30 -16.67
N LYS A 21 6.79 23.26 -17.62
CA LYS A 21 5.41 22.76 -17.41
C LYS A 21 5.24 21.24 -17.59
N ASP A 22 6.31 20.53 -17.91
CA ASP A 22 6.35 19.07 -17.94
C ASP A 22 6.02 18.47 -16.56
N LEU A 23 5.69 17.18 -16.55
CA LEU A 23 5.45 16.44 -15.32
C LEU A 23 6.66 16.56 -14.38
N MET A 24 6.42 16.90 -13.12
CA MET A 24 7.44 17.16 -12.09
C MET A 24 8.50 18.18 -12.52
N GLY A 25 8.13 19.15 -13.35
CA GLY A 25 9.08 20.15 -13.89
C GLY A 25 10.15 19.53 -14.77
N GLY A 26 9.87 18.38 -15.40
CA GLY A 26 10.84 17.61 -16.19
C GLY A 26 11.88 16.87 -15.34
N LEU A 27 11.57 16.59 -14.07
CA LEU A 27 12.42 15.77 -13.20
C LEU A 27 11.99 14.30 -13.26
N ILE A 28 12.97 13.40 -13.25
CA ILE A 28 12.73 11.99 -12.99
C ILE A 28 12.45 11.82 -11.50
N VAL A 29 11.21 11.49 -11.16
CA VAL A 29 10.77 11.25 -9.78
C VAL A 29 10.37 9.79 -9.62
N VAL A 30 10.95 9.14 -8.60
CA VAL A 30 10.58 7.78 -8.21
C VAL A 30 9.77 7.84 -6.93
N LEU A 31 8.53 7.35 -6.99
CA LEU A 31 7.69 7.14 -5.82
C LEU A 31 7.83 5.69 -5.37
N ALA A 32 8.42 5.47 -4.20
CA ALA A 32 8.55 4.15 -3.59
C ALA A 32 7.64 4.04 -2.36
N GLY A 33 6.98 2.89 -2.21
CA GLY A 33 6.14 2.61 -1.06
C GLY A 33 5.15 1.48 -1.30
N ASP A 34 4.58 0.98 -0.21
CA ASP A 34 3.55 -0.04 -0.23
C ASP A 34 2.15 0.62 -0.21
N PHE A 35 1.61 0.86 -1.40
CA PHE A 35 0.32 1.57 -1.58
C PHE A 35 -0.93 0.84 -1.05
N PRO A 36 -1.01 -0.50 -1.01
CA PRO A 36 -2.12 -1.21 -0.36
C PRO A 36 -2.05 -1.30 1.17
N GLN A 37 -0.99 -0.80 1.82
CA GLN A 37 -0.76 -1.04 3.24
C GLN A 37 -1.66 -0.22 4.18
N THR A 38 -1.89 1.06 3.91
CA THR A 38 -2.83 1.89 4.68
C THR A 38 -3.36 3.03 3.80
N LEU A 39 -4.69 3.18 3.75
CA LEU A 39 -5.32 4.33 3.10
C LEU A 39 -4.96 5.62 3.84
N THR A 40 -5.03 6.75 3.14
CA THR A 40 -4.87 8.05 3.77
C THR A 40 -5.99 8.29 4.77
N VAL A 41 -5.62 8.56 6.02
CA VAL A 41 -6.58 8.85 7.10
C VAL A 41 -7.23 10.21 6.84
N ILE A 42 -8.56 10.23 6.76
CA ILE A 42 -9.36 11.47 6.71
C ILE A 42 -10.18 11.53 8.00
N PRO A 43 -9.85 12.43 8.96
CA PRO A 43 -10.61 12.56 10.19
C PRO A 43 -12.08 12.87 9.90
N ARG A 44 -12.99 12.08 10.45
CA ARG A 44 -14.45 12.18 10.22
C ARG A 44 -14.87 12.04 8.75
N GLY A 45 -14.00 11.49 7.90
CA GLY A 45 -14.27 11.23 6.49
C GLY A 45 -15.02 9.92 6.28
N THR A 46 -15.65 9.81 5.12
CA THR A 46 -16.24 8.55 4.65
C THR A 46 -15.19 7.67 3.97
N MET A 47 -15.48 6.38 3.79
CA MET A 47 -14.63 5.49 2.97
C MET A 47 -14.41 6.03 1.55
N ALA A 48 -15.41 6.73 0.98
CA ALA A 48 -15.29 7.37 -0.32
C ALA A 48 -14.27 8.52 -0.30
N ASP A 49 -14.21 9.29 0.80
CA ASP A 49 -13.23 10.36 0.99
C ASP A 49 -11.81 9.80 1.09
N GLU A 50 -11.63 8.68 1.80
CA GLU A 50 -10.33 7.99 1.89
C GLU A 50 -9.85 7.52 0.51
N ILE A 51 -10.72 6.89 -0.28
CA ILE A 51 -10.40 6.46 -1.66
C ILE A 51 -10.07 7.67 -2.54
N LYS A 52 -10.85 8.75 -2.41
CA LYS A 52 -10.64 10.01 -3.14
C LYS A 52 -9.37 10.72 -2.69
N ALA A 53 -8.86 10.46 -1.49
CA ALA A 53 -7.63 11.03 -0.98
C ALA A 53 -6.38 10.27 -1.46
N CYS A 54 -6.52 8.99 -1.80
CA CYS A 54 -5.44 8.14 -2.27
C CYS A 54 -4.76 8.68 -3.54
N LEU A 55 -3.45 8.45 -3.61
CA LEU A 55 -2.61 8.74 -4.77
C LEU A 55 -3.16 8.19 -6.09
N LYS A 56 -3.69 6.96 -6.07
CA LYS A 56 -4.29 6.30 -7.24
C LYS A 56 -5.47 7.07 -7.84
N SER A 57 -6.14 7.91 -7.06
CA SER A 57 -7.25 8.77 -7.54
C SER A 57 -6.77 10.08 -8.18
N SER A 58 -5.47 10.37 -8.15
CA SER A 58 -4.90 11.56 -8.79
C SER A 58 -4.83 11.38 -10.31
N HIS A 59 -5.09 12.45 -11.08
CA HIS A 59 -4.88 12.43 -12.53
C HIS A 59 -3.40 12.19 -12.89
N LEU A 60 -2.47 12.63 -12.04
CA LEU A 60 -1.03 12.42 -12.23
C LEU A 60 -0.66 10.94 -12.20
N TRP A 61 -1.43 10.11 -11.48
CA TRP A 61 -1.17 8.68 -11.39
C TRP A 61 -1.25 8.00 -12.76
N LYS A 62 -2.13 8.47 -13.65
CA LYS A 62 -2.30 7.93 -15.01
C LYS A 62 -1.06 8.15 -15.90
N GLN A 63 -0.21 9.11 -15.54
CA GLN A 63 1.00 9.46 -16.28
C GLN A 63 2.25 8.78 -15.71
N MET A 64 2.11 8.02 -14.62
CA MET A 64 3.22 7.35 -13.95
C MET A 64 3.40 5.92 -14.47
N LYS A 65 4.65 5.51 -14.63
CA LYS A 65 4.99 4.10 -14.87
C LYS A 65 5.01 3.35 -13.54
N VAL A 66 4.16 2.33 -13.42
CA VAL A 66 4.12 1.48 -12.23
C VAL A 66 5.13 0.35 -12.38
N MET A 67 6.07 0.25 -11.44
CA MET A 67 7.00 -0.86 -11.31
C MET A 67 6.68 -1.62 -10.02
N LYS A 68 6.63 -2.95 -10.09
CA LYS A 68 6.31 -3.81 -8.94
C LYS A 68 7.56 -4.57 -8.52
N LEU A 69 7.88 -4.53 -7.24
CA LEU A 69 8.84 -5.44 -6.63
C LEU A 69 8.09 -6.72 -6.25
N THR A 70 8.57 -7.86 -6.72
CA THR A 70 7.93 -9.17 -6.51
C THR A 70 8.64 -10.02 -5.46
N THR A 71 9.91 -9.71 -5.18
CA THR A 71 10.74 -10.48 -4.24
C THR A 71 10.62 -9.91 -2.83
N ASN A 72 10.02 -10.68 -1.91
CA ASN A 72 10.00 -10.34 -0.50
C ASN A 72 11.32 -10.74 0.18
N MET A 73 12.28 -9.82 0.19
CA MET A 73 13.61 -10.07 0.75
C MET A 73 13.59 -10.32 2.26
N ARG A 74 12.57 -9.84 3.00
CA ARG A 74 12.45 -10.07 4.46
C ARG A 74 12.18 -11.54 4.78
N ILE A 75 11.43 -12.23 3.92
CA ILE A 75 11.04 -13.63 4.13
C ILE A 75 12.03 -14.59 3.46
N GLN A 76 12.72 -14.16 2.40
CA GLN A 76 13.63 -14.99 1.61
C GLN A 76 14.71 -15.70 2.42
N ASN A 77 15.15 -15.13 3.56
CA ASN A 77 16.22 -15.70 4.38
C ASN A 77 15.72 -16.57 5.56
N ASN A 78 14.40 -16.77 5.72
CA ASN A 78 13.82 -17.37 6.93
C ASN A 78 13.09 -18.71 6.69
N CYS A 79 13.83 -19.83 6.72
CA CYS A 79 13.34 -21.21 6.81
C CYS A 79 12.64 -21.83 5.58
N GLN A 80 12.43 -23.16 5.67
CA GLN A 80 11.91 -24.07 4.64
C GLN A 80 10.48 -23.75 4.14
N ASN A 81 9.76 -22.86 4.83
CA ASN A 81 8.38 -22.44 4.51
C ASN A 81 8.25 -20.96 4.05
N SER A 82 9.36 -20.23 3.87
CA SER A 82 9.38 -18.83 3.40
C SER A 82 8.48 -18.57 2.20
N GLN A 83 8.55 -19.43 1.18
CA GLN A 83 7.83 -19.26 -0.06
C GLN A 83 6.31 -19.34 0.16
N ARG A 84 5.86 -20.30 0.98
CA ARG A 84 4.45 -20.51 1.30
C ARG A 84 3.90 -19.36 2.14
N PHE A 85 4.65 -18.93 3.16
CA PHE A 85 4.27 -17.79 3.99
C PHE A 85 4.20 -16.47 3.20
N SER A 86 5.19 -16.22 2.33
CA SER A 86 5.18 -15.05 1.44
C SER A 86 3.94 -15.05 0.53
N SER A 87 3.64 -16.21 -0.08
CA SER A 87 2.46 -16.38 -0.94
C SER A 87 1.16 -16.17 -0.15
N TYR A 88 1.10 -16.64 1.08
CA TYR A 88 -0.03 -16.45 1.98
C TYR A 88 -0.24 -14.96 2.33
N LEU A 89 0.83 -14.24 2.68
CA LEU A 89 0.75 -12.79 2.95
C LEU A 89 0.33 -11.99 1.73
N LEU A 90 0.80 -12.34 0.53
CA LEU A 90 0.38 -11.68 -0.71
C LEU A 90 -1.12 -11.88 -0.96
N LYS A 91 -1.65 -13.09 -0.74
CA LYS A 91 -3.10 -13.34 -0.83
C LYS A 91 -3.92 -12.48 0.14
N ILE A 92 -3.43 -12.31 1.37
CA ILE A 92 -4.04 -11.38 2.34
C ILE A 92 -4.03 -9.95 1.81
N GLY A 93 -2.88 -9.46 1.35
CA GLY A 93 -2.72 -8.09 0.85
C GLY A 93 -3.56 -7.78 -0.38
N ASP A 94 -3.67 -8.74 -1.31
CA ASP A 94 -4.45 -8.62 -2.54
C ASP A 94 -5.96 -8.88 -2.33
N ARG A 95 -6.37 -9.23 -1.10
CA ARG A 95 -7.76 -9.57 -0.73
C ARG A 95 -8.33 -10.74 -1.54
N GLN A 96 -7.47 -11.67 -1.94
CA GLN A 96 -7.87 -12.88 -2.67
C GLN A 96 -7.88 -14.08 -1.72
N GLN A 97 -8.96 -14.89 -1.75
CA GLN A 97 -9.07 -16.15 -0.98
C GLN A 97 -8.98 -16.00 0.55
N LEU A 98 -9.72 -15.05 1.14
CA LEU A 98 -9.84 -14.97 2.59
C LEU A 98 -11.21 -15.49 3.01
N THR A 99 -11.21 -16.56 3.82
CA THR A 99 -12.40 -16.97 4.57
C THR A 99 -12.75 -15.83 5.50
N THR A 100 -13.69 -15.02 5.06
CA THR A 100 -14.16 -13.86 5.81
C THR A 100 -15.22 -14.39 6.77
N THR A 101 -15.05 -14.11 8.06
CA THR A 101 -16.12 -14.37 9.03
C THR A 101 -17.33 -13.51 8.72
N GLU A 102 -18.52 -13.87 9.22
CA GLU A 102 -19.76 -13.09 9.03
C GLU A 102 -19.61 -11.60 9.40
N ASN A 103 -18.63 -11.28 10.25
CA ASN A 103 -18.31 -9.93 10.72
C ASN A 103 -17.29 -9.17 9.86
N GLY A 104 -16.96 -9.65 8.65
CA GLY A 104 -15.99 -8.98 7.77
C GLY A 104 -14.53 -9.12 8.19
N LYS A 105 -14.21 -9.96 9.19
CA LYS A 105 -12.82 -10.17 9.67
C LYS A 105 -12.16 -11.32 8.92
N ILE A 106 -10.86 -11.16 8.67
CA ILE A 106 -10.00 -12.17 8.05
C ILE A 106 -9.64 -13.22 9.10
N ARG A 107 -9.85 -14.50 8.78
CA ARG A 107 -9.37 -15.61 9.61
C ARG A 107 -7.94 -15.98 9.21
N LEU A 108 -7.01 -15.89 10.17
CA LEU A 108 -5.62 -16.28 9.95
C LEU A 108 -5.46 -17.80 10.04
N SER A 109 -4.54 -18.36 9.25
CA SER A 109 -4.23 -19.79 9.27
C SER A 109 -3.44 -20.15 10.53
N ASN A 110 -3.84 -21.24 11.18
CA ASN A 110 -3.11 -21.79 12.34
C ASN A 110 -1.72 -22.34 11.94
N GLU A 111 -1.44 -22.49 10.63
CA GLU A 111 -0.11 -22.87 10.13
C GLU A 111 0.94 -21.78 10.34
N PHE A 112 0.52 -20.51 10.37
CA PHE A 112 1.43 -19.36 10.45
C PHE A 112 1.20 -18.48 11.68
N CYS A 113 0.09 -18.68 12.40
CA CYS A 113 -0.27 -17.88 13.56
C CYS A 113 -0.78 -18.80 14.69
N LYS A 114 -0.27 -18.59 15.90
CA LYS A 114 -0.83 -19.18 17.11
C LYS A 114 -1.74 -18.14 17.76
N ILE A 115 -3.03 -18.44 17.86
CA ILE A 115 -3.97 -17.58 18.56
C ILE A 115 -3.74 -17.78 20.05
N CYS A 116 -3.15 -16.78 20.71
CA CYS A 116 -3.01 -16.77 22.16
C CYS A 116 -4.27 -16.12 22.77
N PRO A 117 -5.04 -16.85 23.60
CA PRO A 117 -6.31 -16.36 24.13
C PRO A 117 -6.12 -15.31 25.24
N THR A 118 -4.94 -15.25 25.85
CA THR A 118 -4.60 -14.31 26.92
C THR A 118 -3.20 -13.74 26.69
N SER A 119 -2.99 -12.50 27.14
CA SER A 119 -1.70 -11.79 27.07
C SER A 119 -0.60 -12.44 27.92
N GLU A 120 -0.96 -13.32 28.84
CA GLU A 120 -0.03 -14.10 29.68
C GLU A 120 0.63 -15.25 28.91
N ASN A 121 0.07 -15.64 27.75
CA ASN A 121 0.55 -16.75 26.92
C ASN A 121 1.32 -16.26 25.66
N LEU A 122 1.79 -15.02 25.68
CA LEU A 122 2.56 -14.37 24.62
C LEU A 122 4.07 -14.60 24.81
#